data_AF-K1RH36-F1
#
_entry.id   AF-K1RH36-F1
#
_cell.length_a   1.000
_cell.length_b   1.000
_cell.length_c   1.000
_cell.angle_alpha   90.00
_cell.angle_beta   90.00
_cell.angle_gamma   90.00
#
_symmetry.space_group_name_H-M   'P 1'
#
loop_
_entity.id
_entity.type
_entity.pdbx_description
1 polymer ?
#
loop_
_entity_poly.entity_id
_entity_poly.type
_entity_poly.pdbx_seq_one_letter_code
_entity_poly.pdbx_strand_id
1 'polypeptide(L)'
;DYHGKADSNNEAIQIETLQRDHFASYGKYDETPNRNITITNCTFKNVQRGVGTHAAIVGCYHSNIRIENNKFINIPGYAIIATNYINSSIKNNEITDCASGIIFRDMAITLYPSEKGNKSKTPKISSKSVIANNKIEITDKKYKNVNYGIQLLGEYRSKKKGNIPKGDYRVYGVQVYGNEITLKNASYGIWLNGTGKIRVN
;
A
#
# COMPACT_ATOMS: atom_id res chain seq x y z
N ASP A 1 -4.62 -25.12 -7.57
CA ASP A 1 -5.02 -23.72 -7.35
C ASP A 1 -4.16 -22.79 -8.19
N TYR A 2 -4.80 -21.82 -8.86
CA TYR A 2 -4.12 -20.90 -9.77
C TYR A 2 -3.42 -19.80 -8.98
N HIS A 3 -2.08 -19.80 -8.94
CA HIS A 3 -1.28 -18.80 -8.23
C HIS A 3 -0.88 -17.59 -9.11
N GLY A 4 -1.47 -17.44 -10.31
CA GLY A 4 -0.86 -16.60 -11.34
C GLY A 4 0.56 -17.09 -11.68
N LYS A 5 1.31 -16.31 -12.44
CA LYS A 5 2.78 -16.48 -12.41
C LYS A 5 3.30 -15.87 -11.11
N ALA A 6 4.29 -16.52 -10.48
CA ALA A 6 4.86 -16.11 -9.20
C ALA A 6 5.43 -14.68 -9.20
N ASP A 7 5.69 -14.11 -10.38
CA ASP A 7 6.17 -12.75 -10.62
C ASP A 7 5.07 -11.75 -11.04
N SER A 8 3.80 -12.18 -11.15
CA SER A 8 2.72 -11.28 -11.53
C SER A 8 2.49 -10.20 -10.47
N ASN A 9 2.18 -9.00 -10.93
CA ASN A 9 2.05 -7.82 -10.07
C ASN A 9 0.59 -7.43 -9.82
N ASN A 10 -0.35 -8.36 -9.94
CA ASN A 10 -1.78 -8.07 -9.92
C ASN A 10 -2.39 -8.28 -8.54
N GLU A 11 -3.24 -7.35 -8.15
CA GLU A 11 -4.10 -7.39 -6.98
C GLU A 11 -5.47 -7.99 -7.36
N ALA A 12 -6.05 -8.82 -6.49
CA ALA A 12 -7.39 -9.36 -6.69
C ALA A 12 -8.47 -8.25 -6.75
N ILE A 13 -8.26 -7.17 -5.99
CA ILE A 13 -8.94 -5.89 -6.20
C ILE A 13 -7.89 -4.80 -6.39
N GLN A 14 -7.87 -4.23 -7.59
CA GLN A 14 -6.99 -3.13 -7.99
C GLN A 14 -7.74 -1.79 -7.86
N ILE A 15 -7.34 -0.96 -6.90
CA ILE A 15 -7.81 0.42 -6.72
C ILE A 15 -6.74 1.31 -7.31
N GLU A 16 -6.98 1.97 -8.43
CA GLU A 16 -5.86 2.59 -9.14
C GLU A 16 -6.26 3.87 -9.86
N THR A 17 -5.29 4.78 -10.03
CA THR A 17 -5.43 5.93 -10.91
C THR A 17 -4.74 5.61 -12.23
N LEU A 18 -5.44 5.80 -13.35
CA LEU A 18 -4.84 5.54 -14.66
C LEU A 18 -3.67 6.49 -14.92
N GLN A 19 -2.50 5.93 -15.16
CA GLN A 19 -1.30 6.65 -15.55
C GLN A 19 -0.71 6.03 -16.82
N ARG A 20 -0.21 6.86 -17.73
CA ARG A 20 0.24 6.47 -19.08
C ARG A 20 1.26 5.35 -19.12
N ASP A 21 2.31 5.43 -18.30
CA ASP A 21 3.39 4.45 -18.27
C ASP A 21 2.99 3.14 -17.58
N HIS A 22 1.87 3.14 -16.83
CA HIS A 22 1.35 1.96 -16.14
C HIS A 22 0.15 1.31 -16.88
N PHE A 23 -0.71 2.11 -17.51
CA PHE A 23 -1.94 1.71 -18.20
C PHE A 23 -2.03 2.29 -19.63
N ALA A 24 -0.95 2.16 -20.41
CA ALA A 24 -0.77 2.80 -21.71
C ALA A 24 -1.92 2.64 -22.72
N SER A 25 -2.66 1.52 -22.64
CA SER A 25 -3.76 1.19 -23.56
C SER A 25 -5.10 1.85 -23.23
N TYR A 26 -5.31 2.36 -22.00
CA TYR A 26 -6.61 2.89 -21.59
C TYR A 26 -6.90 4.29 -22.15
N GLY A 27 -5.87 5.12 -22.32
CA GLY A 27 -6.02 6.50 -22.80
C GLY A 27 -6.79 7.42 -21.85
N LYS A 28 -6.88 8.72 -22.18
CA LYS A 28 -7.58 9.76 -21.38
C LYS A 28 -7.21 9.77 -19.88
N TYR A 29 -5.91 9.87 -19.58
CA TYR A 29 -5.40 9.96 -18.20
C TYR A 29 -5.79 11.29 -17.56
N ASP A 30 -6.77 11.28 -16.66
CA ASP A 30 -7.28 12.47 -15.98
C ASP A 30 -6.82 12.60 -14.52
N GLU A 31 -6.06 11.62 -14.03
CA GLU A 31 -5.58 11.50 -12.65
C GLU A 31 -6.71 11.48 -11.61
N THR A 32 -7.92 11.02 -11.95
CA THR A 32 -9.04 10.97 -10.99
C THR A 32 -8.80 9.89 -9.93
N PRO A 33 -8.65 10.25 -8.65
CA PRO A 33 -8.38 9.27 -7.61
C PRO A 33 -9.65 8.64 -7.03
N ASN A 34 -9.56 7.37 -6.64
CA ASN A 34 -10.64 6.63 -5.99
C ASN A 34 -11.05 7.17 -4.61
N ARG A 35 -12.35 7.15 -4.31
CA ARG A 35 -12.97 7.71 -3.10
C ARG A 35 -14.06 6.79 -2.57
N ASN A 36 -14.22 6.74 -1.24
CA ASN A 36 -15.37 6.13 -0.56
C ASN A 36 -15.61 4.65 -0.90
N ILE A 37 -14.54 3.86 -0.96
CA ILE A 37 -14.60 2.43 -1.25
C ILE A 37 -14.55 1.65 0.06
N THR A 38 -15.47 0.71 0.24
CA THR A 38 -15.46 -0.23 1.38
C THR A 38 -15.35 -1.65 0.85
N ILE A 39 -14.37 -2.38 1.36
CA ILE A 39 -14.13 -3.81 1.10
C ILE A 39 -14.19 -4.49 2.46
N THR A 40 -15.26 -5.23 2.69
CA THR A 40 -15.50 -5.85 4.00
C THR A 40 -16.16 -7.21 3.88
N ASN A 41 -15.88 -8.09 4.84
CA ASN A 41 -16.41 -9.45 4.90
C ASN A 41 -16.07 -10.30 3.67
N CYS A 42 -14.95 -10.01 3.00
CA CYS A 42 -14.45 -10.77 1.85
C CYS A 42 -13.38 -11.78 2.27
N THR A 43 -13.18 -12.81 1.44
CA THR A 43 -12.04 -13.74 1.54
C THR A 43 -11.22 -13.69 0.25
N PHE A 44 -9.94 -13.34 0.38
CA PHE A 44 -8.93 -13.37 -0.67
C PHE A 44 -8.03 -14.58 -0.43
N LYS A 45 -8.21 -15.65 -1.20
CA LYS A 45 -7.50 -16.91 -0.99
C LYS A 45 -6.81 -17.37 -2.27
N ASN A 46 -5.55 -17.80 -2.14
CA ASN A 46 -4.75 -18.33 -3.25
C ASN A 46 -4.62 -17.34 -4.43
N VAL A 47 -4.59 -16.04 -4.14
CA VAL A 47 -4.38 -14.97 -5.12
C VAL A 47 -2.96 -14.44 -5.02
N GLN A 48 -2.44 -13.84 -6.09
CA GLN A 48 -1.08 -13.31 -6.10
C GLN A 48 -0.88 -12.16 -5.09
N ARG A 49 -1.84 -11.22 -5.04
CA ARG A 49 -1.97 -10.18 -4.01
C ARG A 49 -3.44 -9.96 -3.70
N GLY A 50 -3.72 -9.46 -2.50
CA GLY A 50 -5.08 -9.21 -2.05
C GLY A 50 -5.66 -7.94 -2.65
N VAL A 51 -5.53 -6.82 -1.93
CA VAL A 51 -6.19 -5.55 -2.27
C VAL A 51 -5.19 -4.42 -2.28
N GLY A 52 -5.27 -3.52 -3.27
CA GLY A 52 -4.59 -2.23 -3.14
C GLY A 52 -4.34 -1.49 -4.43
N THR A 53 -3.32 -0.63 -4.38
CA THR A 53 -2.88 0.28 -5.43
C THR A 53 -1.40 0.06 -5.71
N HIS A 54 -1.03 -0.17 -6.96
CA HIS A 54 0.35 -0.47 -7.33
C HIS A 54 1.17 0.78 -7.65
N ALA A 55 0.53 1.82 -8.18
CA ALA A 55 1.19 3.03 -8.65
C ALA A 55 0.78 4.26 -7.84
N ALA A 56 1.70 5.22 -7.72
CA ALA A 56 1.43 6.53 -7.17
C ALA A 56 1.58 7.58 -8.27
N ILE A 57 0.68 8.57 -8.31
CA ILE A 57 0.88 9.82 -9.04
C ILE A 57 1.15 10.92 -8.02
N VAL A 58 2.13 11.78 -8.27
CA VAL A 58 2.51 12.87 -7.35
C VAL A 58 1.30 13.73 -6.96
N GLY A 59 1.03 13.80 -5.65
CA GLY A 59 -0.10 14.57 -5.10
C GLY A 59 -1.48 14.04 -5.48
N CYS A 60 -1.58 12.81 -5.98
CA CYS A 60 -2.83 12.10 -6.20
C CYS A 60 -3.01 11.05 -5.11
N TYR A 61 -3.97 11.27 -4.22
CA TYR A 61 -4.23 10.39 -3.08
C TYR A 61 -5.59 9.76 -3.20
N HIS A 62 -5.71 8.48 -2.90
CA HIS A 62 -6.97 7.78 -2.67
C HIS A 62 -7.48 8.10 -1.27
N SER A 63 -8.78 8.28 -1.09
CA SER A 63 -9.29 8.64 0.25
C SER A 63 -10.56 7.93 0.67
N ASN A 64 -10.70 7.74 1.98
CA ASN A 64 -11.82 7.02 2.57
C ASN A 64 -11.96 5.61 1.97
N ILE A 65 -10.82 4.90 1.91
CA ILE A 65 -10.76 3.49 1.53
C ILE A 65 -10.76 2.66 2.82
N ARG A 66 -11.75 1.78 2.96
CA ARG A 66 -11.92 0.92 4.13
C ARG A 66 -11.72 -0.53 3.72
N ILE A 67 -10.66 -1.17 4.22
CA ILE A 67 -10.39 -2.59 4.03
C ILE A 67 -10.50 -3.24 5.40
N GLU A 68 -11.69 -3.72 5.73
CA GLU A 68 -12.03 -4.09 7.11
C GLU A 68 -12.73 -5.44 7.22
N ASN A 69 -12.42 -6.23 8.25
CA ASN A 69 -13.08 -7.53 8.51
C ASN A 69 -12.94 -8.53 7.34
N ASN A 70 -11.78 -8.56 6.66
CA ASN A 70 -11.52 -9.49 5.57
C ASN A 70 -10.53 -10.59 5.98
N LYS A 71 -10.52 -11.68 5.21
CA LYS A 71 -9.54 -12.76 5.32
C LYS A 71 -8.60 -12.77 4.11
N PHE A 72 -7.30 -12.79 4.35
CA PHE A 72 -6.25 -12.93 3.34
C PHE A 72 -5.48 -14.21 3.62
N ILE A 73 -5.56 -15.18 2.72
CA ILE A 73 -5.11 -16.55 2.97
C ILE A 73 -4.21 -17.03 1.84
N ASN A 74 -3.02 -17.52 2.19
CA ASN A 74 -2.09 -18.13 1.23
C ASN A 74 -1.76 -17.19 0.04
N ILE A 75 -1.32 -15.97 0.36
CA ILE A 75 -0.94 -14.95 -0.63
C ILE A 75 0.60 -14.87 -0.70
N PRO A 76 1.22 -15.19 -1.85
CA PRO A 76 2.68 -15.17 -2.00
C PRO A 76 3.24 -13.75 -2.16
N GLY A 77 2.39 -12.73 -2.38
CA GLY A 77 2.76 -11.32 -2.42
C GLY A 77 2.31 -10.54 -1.19
N TYR A 78 1.91 -9.28 -1.42
CA TYR A 78 1.27 -8.44 -0.42
C TYR A 78 -0.19 -8.84 -0.20
N ALA A 79 -0.61 -9.01 1.05
CA ALA A 79 -2.02 -9.10 1.39
C ALA A 79 -2.72 -7.75 1.10
N ILE A 80 -2.15 -6.63 1.54
CA ILE A 80 -2.70 -5.30 1.32
C ILE A 80 -1.59 -4.31 0.91
N ILE A 81 -1.83 -3.53 -0.15
CA ILE A 81 -0.94 -2.46 -0.63
C ILE A 81 -1.67 -1.10 -0.70
N ALA A 82 -1.56 -0.31 0.36
CA ALA A 82 -2.14 1.03 0.45
C ALA A 82 -1.16 2.11 -0.02
N THR A 83 -1.09 2.31 -1.35
CA THR A 83 -0.27 3.36 -1.96
C THR A 83 -1.06 4.67 -2.06
N ASN A 84 -0.55 5.75 -1.46
CA ASN A 84 -1.16 7.09 -1.43
C ASN A 84 -2.57 7.12 -0.80
N TYR A 85 -2.79 6.44 0.33
CA TYR A 85 -4.08 6.43 1.02
C TYR A 85 -4.14 7.53 2.08
N ILE A 86 -5.27 8.24 2.16
CA ILE A 86 -5.56 9.23 3.20
C ILE A 86 -6.98 9.06 3.77
N ASN A 87 -7.18 9.37 5.04
CA ASN A 87 -8.44 9.17 5.76
C ASN A 87 -9.00 7.75 5.57
N SER A 88 -8.12 6.75 5.53
CA SER A 88 -8.43 5.36 5.20
C SER A 88 -8.22 4.45 6.41
N SER A 89 -8.76 3.24 6.35
CA SER A 89 -8.64 2.27 7.43
C SER A 89 -8.37 0.86 6.92
N ILE A 90 -7.46 0.18 7.60
CA ILE A 90 -7.15 -1.25 7.43
C ILE A 90 -7.33 -1.89 8.80
N LYS A 91 -8.50 -2.46 9.06
CA LYS A 91 -8.88 -2.88 10.41
C LYS A 91 -9.47 -4.27 10.51
N ASN A 92 -9.21 -4.96 11.62
CA ASN A 92 -9.86 -6.23 11.94
C ASN A 92 -9.70 -7.30 10.83
N ASN A 93 -8.64 -7.23 10.02
CA ASN A 93 -8.40 -8.25 9.00
C ASN A 93 -7.60 -9.41 9.60
N GLU A 94 -7.86 -10.61 9.10
CA GLU A 94 -7.10 -11.82 9.38
C GLU A 94 -6.22 -12.11 8.15
N ILE A 95 -4.90 -12.02 8.33
CA ILE A 95 -3.90 -12.30 7.31
C ILE A 95 -3.16 -13.55 7.75
N THR A 96 -3.28 -14.64 7.00
CA THR A 96 -2.75 -15.95 7.38
C THR A 96 -2.01 -16.58 6.21
N ASP A 97 -0.89 -17.24 6.51
CA ASP A 97 -0.09 -17.93 5.52
C ASP A 97 0.37 -17.03 4.35
N CYS A 98 0.64 -15.74 4.61
CA CYS A 98 1.02 -14.77 3.58
C CYS A 98 2.52 -14.45 3.63
N ALA A 99 3.12 -14.15 2.47
CA ALA A 99 4.53 -13.76 2.39
C ALA A 99 4.78 -12.35 2.95
N SER A 100 3.85 -11.41 2.74
CA SER A 100 3.92 -10.07 3.32
C SER A 100 2.52 -9.57 3.65
N GLY A 101 2.40 -8.86 4.77
CA GLY A 101 1.11 -8.39 5.27
C GLY A 101 0.71 -7.08 4.59
N ILE A 102 0.81 -5.98 5.35
CA ILE A 102 0.33 -4.66 4.95
C ILE A 102 1.53 -3.79 4.58
N ILE A 103 1.56 -3.27 3.36
CA ILE A 103 2.40 -2.11 3.03
C ILE A 103 1.50 -0.88 2.91
N PHE A 104 1.85 0.16 3.67
CA PHE A 104 1.25 1.47 3.57
C PHE A 104 2.34 2.45 3.15
N ARG A 105 2.20 3.06 1.98
CA ARG A 105 3.26 3.88 1.43
C ARG A 105 2.74 5.13 0.76
N ASP A 106 3.52 6.18 0.89
CA ASP A 106 3.31 7.42 0.15
C ASP A 106 4.42 7.55 -0.87
N MET A 107 4.04 7.56 -2.15
CA MET A 107 4.91 7.95 -3.28
C MET A 107 6.30 7.28 -3.28
N ALA A 108 6.34 5.99 -2.94
CA ALA A 108 7.57 5.18 -2.91
C ALA A 108 7.59 4.13 -4.04
N ILE A 109 8.80 3.79 -4.52
CA ILE A 109 9.14 2.78 -5.55
C ILE A 109 8.51 3.02 -6.94
N THR A 110 7.17 3.00 -7.05
CA THR A 110 6.42 3.14 -8.31
C THR A 110 5.69 4.47 -8.32
N LEU A 111 6.42 5.54 -8.64
CA LEU A 111 5.92 6.92 -8.60
C LEU A 111 6.03 7.59 -9.97
N TYR A 112 4.92 8.14 -10.43
CA TYR A 112 4.79 8.83 -11.70
C TYR A 112 4.55 10.33 -11.52
N PRO A 113 5.06 11.17 -12.44
CA PRO A 113 4.73 12.59 -12.45
C PRO A 113 3.24 12.78 -12.77
N SER A 114 2.67 13.89 -12.29
CA SER A 114 1.38 14.38 -12.77
C SER A 114 1.48 14.76 -14.26
N GLU A 115 0.60 14.21 -15.10
CA GLU A 115 0.36 14.62 -16.49
C GLU A 115 -0.12 16.08 -16.55
N LYS A 116 -0.80 16.56 -15.49
CA LYS A 116 -1.24 17.96 -15.34
C LYS A 116 -0.14 18.89 -14.81
N GLY A 117 1.06 18.36 -14.57
CA GLY A 117 2.18 19.08 -13.97
C GLY A 117 2.16 19.07 -12.43
N ASN A 118 3.33 19.27 -11.83
CA ASN A 118 3.55 19.08 -10.38
C ASN A 118 3.59 20.39 -9.57
N LYS A 119 3.46 21.57 -10.20
CA LYS A 119 3.73 22.87 -9.56
C LYS A 119 2.82 23.22 -8.38
N SER A 120 1.61 22.65 -8.32
CA SER A 120 0.60 22.90 -7.26
C SER A 120 0.33 21.69 -6.37
N LYS A 121 1.01 20.56 -6.59
CA LYS A 121 0.77 19.31 -5.85
C LYS A 121 1.56 19.32 -4.54
N THR A 122 0.89 19.00 -3.43
CA THR A 122 1.54 18.93 -2.11
C THR A 122 1.94 17.48 -1.82
N PRO A 123 3.25 17.13 -1.84
CA PRO A 123 3.69 15.76 -1.56
C PRO A 123 3.63 15.41 -0.07
N LYS A 124 3.67 16.42 0.81
CA LYS A 124 3.55 16.21 2.25
C LYS A 124 2.09 16.25 2.66
N ILE A 125 1.53 15.11 3.04
CA ILE A 125 0.17 15.03 3.55
C ILE A 125 0.15 14.25 4.85
N SER A 126 -0.64 14.70 5.83
CA SER A 126 -0.99 13.82 6.94
C SER A 126 -2.06 12.86 6.46
N SER A 127 -1.73 11.58 6.44
CA SER A 127 -2.64 10.54 5.99
C SER A 127 -3.88 10.45 6.86
N LYS A 128 -3.76 10.62 8.19
CA LYS A 128 -4.86 10.39 9.15
C LYS A 128 -5.48 8.98 9.05
N SER A 129 -4.75 8.05 8.45
CA SER A 129 -5.20 6.67 8.26
C SER A 129 -4.86 5.81 9.46
N VAL A 130 -5.57 4.69 9.60
CA VAL A 130 -5.45 3.77 10.74
C VAL A 130 -5.23 2.35 10.26
N ILE A 131 -4.23 1.67 10.84
CA ILE A 131 -3.99 0.24 10.70
C ILE A 131 -4.18 -0.38 12.08
N ALA A 132 -5.30 -1.05 12.34
CA ALA A 132 -5.61 -1.49 13.69
C ALA A 132 -6.27 -2.86 13.81
N ASN A 133 -5.97 -3.54 14.91
CA ASN A 133 -6.64 -4.79 15.30
C ASN A 133 -6.56 -5.89 14.23
N ASN A 134 -5.53 -5.88 13.36
CA ASN A 134 -5.33 -6.95 12.41
C ASN A 134 -4.57 -8.10 13.08
N LYS A 135 -4.94 -9.34 12.74
CA LYS A 135 -4.16 -10.53 13.08
C LYS A 135 -3.34 -10.94 11.87
N ILE A 136 -2.02 -10.93 11.98
CA ILE A 136 -1.11 -11.08 10.85
C ILE A 136 -0.12 -12.21 11.12
N GLU A 137 -0.18 -13.25 10.31
CA GLU A 137 0.80 -14.32 10.28
C GLU A 137 1.59 -14.29 8.97
N ILE A 138 2.90 -14.06 9.08
CA ILE A 138 3.83 -14.04 7.96
C ILE A 138 4.66 -15.31 7.92
N THR A 139 4.72 -15.93 6.75
CA THR A 139 5.41 -17.21 6.54
C THR A 139 6.79 -17.05 5.92
N ASP A 140 7.46 -18.18 5.71
CA ASP A 140 8.78 -18.30 5.11
C ASP A 140 8.80 -18.11 3.59
N LYS A 141 7.63 -17.99 2.96
CA LYS A 141 7.48 -17.67 1.53
C LYS A 141 8.29 -16.43 1.19
N LYS A 142 9.34 -16.59 0.37
CA LYS A 142 10.18 -15.47 -0.06
C LYS A 142 9.38 -14.54 -0.98
N TYR A 143 9.22 -13.28 -0.58
CA TYR A 143 8.68 -12.24 -1.45
C TYR A 143 9.57 -11.00 -1.42
N LYS A 144 10.10 -10.62 -2.58
CA LYS A 144 11.14 -9.59 -2.70
C LYS A 144 12.33 -9.88 -1.77
N ASN A 145 12.96 -8.84 -1.22
CA ASN A 145 14.16 -8.95 -0.40
C ASN A 145 13.85 -9.23 1.08
N VAL A 146 12.71 -8.75 1.58
CA VAL A 146 12.37 -8.75 3.01
C VAL A 146 10.85 -8.84 3.16
N ASN A 147 10.42 -9.77 4.00
CA ASN A 147 9.03 -9.94 4.42
C ASN A 147 8.73 -9.09 5.67
N TYR A 148 7.48 -8.68 5.84
CA TYR A 148 7.05 -7.90 7.01
C TYR A 148 5.56 -8.07 7.31
N GLY A 149 5.20 -7.90 8.58
CA GLY A 149 3.80 -7.81 9.01
C GLY A 149 3.16 -6.50 8.55
N ILE A 150 3.75 -5.37 8.93
CA ILE A 150 3.35 -4.02 8.52
C ILE A 150 4.59 -3.23 8.10
N GLN A 151 4.58 -2.62 6.92
CA GLN A 151 5.58 -1.64 6.51
C GLN A 151 4.91 -0.29 6.27
N LEU A 152 5.44 0.75 6.91
CA LEU A 152 5.20 2.14 6.52
C LEU A 152 6.40 2.61 5.70
N LEU A 153 6.19 2.99 4.44
CA LEU A 153 7.27 3.35 3.52
C LEU A 153 7.04 4.71 2.84
N GLY A 154 7.94 5.65 3.09
CA GLY A 154 8.03 6.90 2.34
C GLY A 154 9.48 7.33 2.18
N GLU A 155 9.71 8.55 1.69
CA GLU A 155 11.06 9.09 1.55
C GLU A 155 11.08 10.63 1.54
N TYR A 156 12.19 11.22 1.97
CA TYR A 156 12.44 12.64 1.73
C TYR A 156 13.41 12.78 0.54
N ARG A 157 13.00 13.49 -0.51
CA ARG A 157 13.82 13.73 -1.69
C ARG A 157 14.36 15.15 -1.68
N SER A 158 15.66 15.30 -1.41
CA SER A 158 16.36 16.59 -1.42
C SER A 158 16.58 17.16 -2.83
N LYS A 159 16.52 16.32 -3.86
CA LYS A 159 16.71 16.67 -5.27
C LYS A 159 15.65 15.99 -6.15
N LYS A 160 15.40 16.56 -7.34
CA LYS A 160 14.56 15.93 -8.38
C LYS A 160 15.20 14.61 -8.81
N LYS A 161 14.38 13.57 -9.02
CA LYS A 161 14.81 12.25 -9.53
C LYS A 161 13.95 11.88 -10.74
N GLY A 162 14.54 11.82 -11.93
CA GLY A 162 13.78 11.72 -13.18
C GLY A 162 12.77 12.87 -13.27
N ASN A 163 11.50 12.59 -13.59
CA ASN A 163 10.44 13.60 -13.65
C ASN A 163 9.75 13.89 -12.31
N ILE A 164 10.18 13.24 -11.23
CA ILE A 164 9.60 13.46 -9.90
C ILE A 164 10.32 14.60 -9.18
N PRO A 165 9.60 15.63 -8.71
CA PRO A 165 10.20 16.78 -8.04
C PRO A 165 10.84 16.42 -6.69
N LYS A 166 11.73 17.29 -6.20
CA LYS A 166 12.16 17.27 -4.80
C LYS A 166 10.94 17.47 -3.89
N GLY A 167 10.92 16.86 -2.72
CA GLY A 167 9.76 16.94 -1.84
C GLY A 167 9.83 15.99 -0.64
N ASP A 168 8.93 16.22 0.30
CA ASP A 168 8.74 15.37 1.47
C ASP A 168 7.63 14.37 1.15
N TYR A 169 8.00 13.14 0.82
CA TYR A 169 7.13 12.01 0.49
C TYR A 169 7.09 11.00 1.63
N ARG A 170 7.45 11.42 2.85
CA ARG A 170 7.39 10.53 4.01
C ARG A 170 5.94 10.22 4.36
N VAL A 171 5.69 9.01 4.85
CA VAL A 171 4.38 8.65 5.39
C VAL A 171 4.17 9.40 6.71
N TYR A 172 3.08 10.17 6.80
CA TYR A 172 2.79 11.03 7.94
C TYR A 172 1.44 10.75 8.59
N GLY A 173 1.40 10.72 9.93
CA GLY A 173 0.14 10.70 10.68
C GLY A 173 -0.68 9.42 10.51
N VAL A 174 -0.04 8.29 10.28
CA VAL A 174 -0.67 6.96 10.37
C VAL A 174 -0.65 6.51 11.83
N GLN A 175 -1.76 5.96 12.29
CA GLN A 175 -1.88 5.31 13.60
C GLN A 175 -1.86 3.79 13.40
N VAL A 176 -0.99 3.09 14.12
CA VAL A 176 -0.84 1.63 14.06
C VAL A 176 -1.04 1.08 15.45
N TYR A 177 -2.14 0.37 15.72
CA TYR A 177 -2.41 -0.10 17.07
C TYR A 177 -3.18 -1.41 17.19
N GLY A 178 -2.97 -2.15 18.27
CA GLY A 178 -3.71 -3.38 18.57
C GLY A 178 -3.53 -4.52 17.56
N ASN A 179 -2.50 -4.46 16.71
CA ASN A 179 -2.23 -5.52 15.73
C ASN A 179 -1.45 -6.66 16.40
N GLU A 180 -1.85 -7.91 16.15
CA GLU A 180 -1.13 -9.11 16.55
C GLU A 180 -0.32 -9.61 15.36
N ILE A 181 1.01 -9.72 15.49
CA ILE A 181 1.90 -10.10 14.40
C ILE A 181 2.76 -11.29 14.80
N THR A 182 2.58 -12.40 14.09
CA THR A 182 3.34 -13.64 14.23
C THR A 182 4.23 -13.83 13.01
N LEU A 183 5.53 -14.03 13.22
CA LEU A 183 6.54 -14.15 12.16
C LEU A 183 7.21 -15.52 12.22
N LYS A 184 7.25 -16.26 11.11
CA LYS A 184 7.89 -17.58 11.03
C LYS A 184 9.35 -17.56 10.52
N ASN A 185 9.88 -16.40 10.08
CA ASN A 185 11.26 -16.25 9.57
C ASN A 185 11.86 -14.87 9.94
N ALA A 186 13.05 -14.55 9.39
CA ALA A 186 13.69 -13.23 9.50
C ALA A 186 12.89 -12.14 8.76
N SER A 187 11.80 -11.72 9.40
CA SER A 187 10.87 -10.67 8.97
C SER A 187 10.88 -9.51 9.97
N TYR A 188 10.39 -8.35 9.54
CA TYR A 188 10.08 -7.25 10.46
C TYR A 188 8.60 -7.29 10.87
N GLY A 189 8.31 -7.15 12.17
CA GLY A 189 6.93 -7.03 12.65
C GLY A 189 6.29 -5.76 12.12
N ILE A 190 6.78 -4.61 12.58
CA ILE A 190 6.46 -3.28 12.06
C ILE A 190 7.75 -2.62 11.57
N TRP A 191 7.83 -2.30 10.28
CA TRP A 191 8.98 -1.64 9.67
C TRP A 191 8.63 -0.21 9.25
N LEU A 192 9.23 0.76 9.92
CA LEU A 192 9.06 2.17 9.59
C LEU A 192 10.26 2.66 8.77
N ASN A 193 10.03 3.08 7.53
CA ASN A 193 11.06 3.65 6.67
C ASN A 193 10.55 4.95 6.03
N GLY A 194 11.28 6.06 6.23
CA GLY A 194 10.89 7.37 5.74
C GLY A 194 9.50 7.80 6.22
N THR A 195 9.33 7.89 7.53
CA THR A 195 8.05 8.26 8.16
C THR A 195 8.20 9.51 9.04
N GLY A 196 7.08 10.09 9.47
CA GLY A 196 7.07 11.12 10.50
C GLY A 196 5.72 11.24 11.21
N LYS A 197 5.73 11.61 12.49
CA LYS A 197 4.51 11.67 13.33
C LYS A 197 3.66 10.39 13.25
N ILE A 198 4.30 9.22 13.32
CA ILE A 198 3.61 7.93 13.42
C ILE A 198 3.32 7.64 14.89
N ARG A 199 2.12 7.14 15.19
CA ARG A 199 1.79 6.60 16.50
C ARG A 199 1.71 5.08 16.39
N VAL A 200 2.53 4.38 17.16
CA VAL A 200 2.52 2.92 17.29
C VAL A 200 2.28 2.57 18.75
N ASN A 201 1.24 1.80 19.05
CA ASN A 201 0.85 1.47 20.43
C ASN A 201 0.02 0.18 20.56
#